data_AF-A0A928EWU4-F1
#
_entry.id   AF-A0A928EWU4-F1
#
_cell.length_a   1.000
_cell.length_b   1.000
_cell.length_c   1.000
_cell.angle_alpha   90.00
_cell.angle_beta   90.00
_cell.angle_gamma   90.00
#
_symmetry.space_group_name_H-M   'P 1'
#
loop_
_entity.id
_entity.type
_entity.pdbx_description
1 polymer ?
#
loop_
_entity_poly.entity_id
_entity_poly.type
_entity_poly.pdbx_seq_one_letter_code
_entity_poly.pdbx_strand_id
1 'polypeptide(L)'
;MKKIVLVLMVLTVMFYSTLGISADGVVGNTYQIENVTVVFDASSQLSIEQQEKIACLIVNPEYGVSQANLICNIFGHKNTQEGVSTVTHCVSATSPRCLQEHFVITICSRCDESTVQRTSYYYITCCPED
;
A
#
# COMPACT_ATOMS: atom_id res chain seq x y z
N MET A 1 -31.91 28.27 33.94
CA MET A 1 -30.70 28.52 33.12
C MET A 1 -29.59 27.45 33.27
N LYS A 2 -29.90 26.22 33.73
CA LYS A 2 -28.90 25.11 33.80
C LYS A 2 -28.97 24.15 32.60
N LYS A 3 -30.05 24.21 31.80
CA LYS A 3 -30.23 23.39 30.59
C LYS A 3 -29.49 23.93 29.36
N ILE A 4 -29.04 25.19 29.39
CA ILE A 4 -28.37 25.86 28.26
C ILE A 4 -26.87 25.52 28.24
N VAL A 5 -26.26 25.29 29.42
CA VAL A 5 -24.83 24.92 29.55
C VAL A 5 -24.54 23.53 28.97
N LEU A 6 -25.53 22.62 29.04
CA LEU A 6 -25.36 21.25 28.54
C LEU A 6 -25.41 21.17 27.01
N VAL A 7 -26.08 22.11 26.35
CA VAL A 7 -26.17 22.17 24.87
C VAL A 7 -24.86 22.68 24.26
N LEU A 8 -24.15 23.58 24.97
CA LEU A 8 -22.91 24.18 24.47
C LEU A 8 -21.70 23.23 24.55
N MET A 9 -21.74 22.24 25.46
CA MET A 9 -20.70 21.23 25.61
C MET A 9 -20.86 20.04 24.63
N VAL A 10 -22.07 19.80 24.12
CA VAL A 10 -22.32 18.78 23.07
C VAL A 10 -21.92 19.29 21.68
N LEU A 11 -22.01 20.61 21.45
CA LEU A 11 -21.68 21.21 20.16
C LEU A 11 -20.17 21.27 19.87
N THR A 12 -19.31 21.28 20.88
CA THR A 12 -17.85 21.31 20.71
C THR A 12 -17.23 19.94 20.46
N VAL A 13 -17.92 18.84 20.78
CA VAL A 13 -17.45 17.47 20.50
C VAL A 13 -17.74 17.05 19.05
N MET A 14 -18.75 17.66 18.40
CA MET A 14 -19.06 17.38 17.00
C MET A 14 -18.09 18.00 15.99
N PHE A 15 -17.16 18.85 16.41
CA PHE A 15 -16.18 19.48 15.52
C PHE A 15 -14.91 18.64 15.30
N TYR A 16 -14.73 17.52 16.00
CA TYR A 16 -13.51 16.69 15.91
C TYR A 16 -13.65 15.44 15.03
N SER A 17 -14.80 15.16 14.43
CA SER A 17 -15.00 13.98 13.57
C SER A 17 -15.15 14.37 12.10
N THR A 18 -14.19 15.12 11.58
CA THR A 18 -13.83 15.06 10.16
C THR A 18 -12.35 14.71 10.04
N LEU A 19 -11.97 13.56 10.62
CA LEU A 19 -10.89 12.80 10.01
C LEU A 19 -11.40 12.45 8.62
N GLY A 20 -10.91 13.16 7.62
CA GLY A 20 -11.15 12.83 6.23
C GLY A 20 -10.71 11.41 6.01
N ILE A 21 -11.67 10.49 5.94
CA ILE A 21 -11.46 9.19 5.34
C ILE A 21 -11.25 9.49 3.87
N SER A 22 -9.99 9.56 3.45
CA SER A 22 -9.64 9.28 2.06
C SER A 22 -10.18 7.88 1.80
N ALA A 23 -11.21 7.79 0.98
CA ALA A 23 -11.60 6.52 0.40
C ALA A 23 -10.46 6.12 -0.53
N ASP A 24 -9.47 5.39 0.01
CA ASP A 24 -8.59 4.57 -0.81
C ASP A 24 -9.51 3.57 -1.50
N GLY A 25 -9.86 3.90 -2.75
CA GLY A 25 -10.76 3.13 -3.56
C GLY A 25 -10.10 1.79 -3.85
N VAL A 26 -10.41 0.79 -3.04
CA VAL A 26 -10.04 -0.60 -3.33
C VAL A 26 -10.84 -1.04 -4.55
N VAL A 27 -10.24 -0.89 -5.73
CA VAL A 27 -10.76 -1.49 -6.97
C VAL A 27 -10.13 -2.87 -7.09
N GLY A 28 -10.63 -3.82 -6.28
CA GLY A 28 -10.39 -5.27 -6.33
C GLY A 28 -8.97 -5.77 -6.06
N ASN A 29 -7.96 -5.11 -6.63
CA ASN A 29 -6.52 -5.40 -6.58
C ASN A 29 -5.68 -4.11 -6.68
N THR A 30 -6.32 -2.94 -6.65
CA THR A 30 -5.64 -1.63 -6.71
C THR A 30 -5.81 -0.91 -5.40
N TYR A 31 -4.69 -0.47 -4.83
CA TYR A 31 -4.60 0.27 -3.58
C TYR A 31 -3.97 1.62 -3.89
N GLN A 32 -4.66 2.69 -3.54
CA GLN A 32 -4.06 4.01 -3.53
C GLN A 32 -3.52 4.25 -2.12
N ILE A 33 -2.30 4.78 -2.00
CA ILE A 33 -1.69 5.17 -0.72
C ILE A 33 -0.90 6.43 -1.02
N GLU A 34 -1.38 7.58 -0.53
CA GLU A 34 -0.82 8.90 -0.84
C GLU A 34 -0.68 9.15 -2.35
N ASN A 35 0.54 9.39 -2.85
CA ASN A 35 0.85 9.56 -4.26
C ASN A 35 1.31 8.26 -4.95
N VAL A 36 1.12 7.10 -4.33
CA VAL A 36 1.47 5.80 -4.89
C VAL A 36 0.21 4.99 -5.16
N THR A 37 0.11 4.41 -6.36
CA THR A 37 -0.89 3.40 -6.70
C THR A 37 -0.20 2.05 -6.75
N VAL A 38 -0.63 1.09 -5.93
CA VAL A 38 -0.18 -0.30 -5.92
C VAL A 38 -1.23 -1.15 -6.63
N VAL A 39 -0.80 -1.97 -7.59
CA VAL A 39 -1.67 -2.84 -8.40
C VAL A 39 -1.15 -4.27 -8.32
N PHE A 40 -1.99 -5.16 -7.80
CA PHE A 40 -1.78 -6.59 -7.77
C PHE A 40 -2.33 -7.24 -9.05
N ASP A 41 -1.75 -8.37 -9.45
CA ASP A 41 -2.24 -9.15 -10.58
C ASP A 41 -3.68 -9.63 -10.34
N ALA A 42 -4.52 -9.64 -11.39
CA ALA A 42 -5.90 -10.12 -11.29
C ALA A 42 -6.02 -11.61 -10.90
N SER A 43 -4.96 -12.39 -11.14
CA SER A 43 -4.84 -13.80 -10.77
C SER A 43 -4.19 -14.02 -9.40
N SER A 44 -3.91 -12.95 -8.66
CA SER A 44 -3.29 -13.03 -7.33
C SER A 44 -4.09 -13.93 -6.40
N GLN A 45 -3.39 -14.83 -5.70
CA GLN A 45 -4.01 -15.75 -4.74
C GLN A 45 -4.01 -15.19 -3.32
N LEU A 46 -3.54 -13.96 -3.16
CA LEU A 46 -3.47 -13.27 -1.87
C LEU A 46 -4.86 -12.87 -1.39
N SER A 47 -5.10 -13.00 -0.09
CA SER A 47 -6.29 -12.41 0.53
C SER A 47 -6.21 -10.88 0.50
N ILE A 48 -7.36 -10.21 0.63
CA ILE A 48 -7.43 -8.74 0.69
C ILE A 48 -6.53 -8.21 1.82
N GLU A 49 -6.57 -8.83 3.01
CA GLU A 49 -5.72 -8.45 4.14
C GLU A 49 -4.22 -8.57 3.84
N GLN A 50 -3.82 -9.60 3.07
CA GLN A 50 -2.43 -9.78 2.66
C GLN A 50 -2.00 -8.73 1.64
N GLN A 51 -2.88 -8.40 0.69
CA GLN A 51 -2.62 -7.36 -0.29
C GLN A 51 -2.50 -5.99 0.39
N GLU A 52 -3.36 -5.65 1.34
CA GLU A 52 -3.26 -4.42 2.14
C GLU A 52 -1.94 -4.36 2.93
N LYS A 53 -1.57 -5.44 3.62
CA LYS A 53 -0.29 -5.54 4.37
C LYS A 53 0.90 -5.29 3.44
N ILE A 54 0.90 -5.90 2.27
CA ILE A 54 1.98 -5.77 1.28
C ILE A 54 2.01 -4.37 0.67
N ALA A 55 0.87 -3.80 0.31
CA ALA A 55 0.80 -2.45 -0.23
C ALA A 55 1.40 -1.43 0.75
N CYS A 56 1.04 -1.55 2.03
CA CYS A 56 1.63 -0.76 3.11
C CYS A 56 3.14 -0.96 3.25
N LEU A 57 3.63 -2.20 3.15
CA LEU A 57 5.07 -2.50 3.22
C LEU A 57 5.87 -1.92 2.04
N ILE A 58 5.31 -1.93 0.83
CA ILE A 58 5.97 -1.39 -0.36
C ILE A 58 6.07 0.13 -0.28
N VAL A 59 5.00 0.80 0.18
CA VAL A 59 4.97 2.27 0.29
C VAL A 59 5.77 2.75 1.50
N ASN A 60 5.70 2.03 2.62
CA ASN A 60 6.39 2.38 3.87
C ASN A 60 7.39 1.27 4.27
N PRO A 61 8.58 1.22 3.65
CA PRO A 61 9.57 0.16 3.91
C PRO A 61 10.14 0.19 5.33
N GLU A 62 9.95 1.27 6.10
CA GLU A 62 10.28 1.34 7.53
C GLU A 62 9.51 0.32 8.38
N TYR A 63 8.39 -0.22 7.88
CA TYR A 63 7.61 -1.27 8.55
C TYR A 63 8.08 -2.70 8.26
N GLY A 64 9.28 -2.86 7.69
CA GLY A 64 10.01 -4.13 7.72
C GLY A 64 9.81 -4.98 6.46
N VAL A 65 10.56 -4.65 5.42
CA VAL A 65 10.90 -5.66 4.40
C VAL A 65 11.94 -6.59 5.03
N SER A 66 11.47 -7.64 5.69
CA SER A 66 12.33 -8.73 6.17
C SER A 66 13.10 -9.30 4.98
N GLN A 67 14.43 -9.33 5.02
CA GLN A 67 15.21 -10.02 4.00
C GLN A 67 14.90 -11.51 4.06
N ALA A 68 14.79 -12.17 2.89
CA ALA A 68 14.41 -13.56 2.76
C ALA A 68 15.17 -14.40 3.76
N ASN A 69 14.37 -14.89 4.70
CA ASN A 69 14.76 -15.64 5.86
C ASN A 69 15.42 -16.95 5.37
N LEU A 70 16.75 -16.96 5.28
CA LEU A 70 17.60 -18.11 4.92
C LEU A 70 17.10 -19.42 5.54
N ILE A 71 16.56 -19.30 6.75
CA ILE A 71 15.89 -20.35 7.53
C ILE A 71 14.78 -21.05 6.74
N CYS A 72 13.87 -20.32 6.08
CA CYS A 72 12.76 -20.91 5.33
C CYS A 72 13.22 -21.78 4.16
N ASN A 73 14.28 -21.34 3.47
CA ASN A 73 14.92 -22.13 2.41
C ASN A 73 15.64 -23.37 2.96
N ILE A 74 16.28 -23.27 4.13
CA ILE A 74 16.94 -24.40 4.80
C ILE A 74 15.91 -25.44 5.27
N PHE A 75 14.75 -25.00 5.76
CA PHE A 75 13.67 -25.87 6.25
C PHE A 75 12.70 -26.36 5.15
N GLY A 76 12.96 -26.01 3.88
CA GLY A 76 12.14 -26.47 2.75
C GLY A 76 10.70 -25.98 2.79
N HIS A 77 10.46 -24.79 3.36
CA HIS A 77 9.12 -24.22 3.40
C HIS A 77 8.65 -23.85 1.99
N LYS A 78 7.39 -24.13 1.68
CA LYS A 78 6.81 -23.76 0.39
C LYS A 78 6.67 -22.24 0.33
N ASN A 79 7.18 -21.66 -0.74
CA ASN A 79 7.07 -20.23 -1.00
C ASN A 79 6.12 -19.99 -2.18
N THR A 80 5.32 -18.93 -2.08
CA THR A 80 4.50 -18.43 -3.19
C THR A 80 5.10 -17.12 -3.67
N GLN A 81 5.12 -16.91 -4.99
CA GLN A 81 5.58 -15.67 -5.61
C GLN A 81 4.40 -14.93 -6.24
N GLU A 82 4.35 -13.63 -6.03
CA GLU A 82 3.29 -12.75 -6.51
C GLU A 82 3.90 -11.52 -7.18
N GLY A 83 3.34 -11.14 -8.33
CA GLY A 83 3.74 -9.95 -9.07
C GLY A 83 2.93 -8.74 -8.62
N VAL A 84 3.61 -7.65 -8.30
CA VAL A 84 2.97 -6.38 -7.92
C VAL A 84 3.63 -5.25 -8.69
N SER A 85 2.83 -4.31 -9.18
CA SER A 85 3.34 -3.08 -9.76
C SER A 85 2.93 -1.88 -8.92
N THR A 86 3.77 -0.87 -8.83
CA THR A 86 3.42 0.42 -8.25
C THR A 86 3.61 1.54 -9.26
N VAL A 87 2.84 2.60 -9.10
CA VAL A 87 2.99 3.85 -9.84
C VAL A 87 3.08 4.98 -8.82
N THR A 88 4.26 5.58 -8.69
CA THR A 88 4.46 6.80 -7.91
C THR A 88 4.21 8.00 -8.82
N HIS A 89 3.17 8.76 -8.49
CA HIS A 89 2.71 9.92 -9.26
C HIS A 89 3.52 11.18 -8.93
N CYS A 90 3.68 12.05 -9.93
CA CYS A 90 4.31 13.37 -9.81
C CYS A 90 5.75 13.37 -9.23
N VAL A 91 6.58 12.38 -9.59
CA VAL A 91 8.00 12.31 -9.19
C VAL A 91 8.90 13.32 -9.90
N SER A 92 8.43 13.92 -11.01
CA SER A 92 9.16 14.91 -11.80
C SER A 92 8.26 16.10 -12.15
N ALA A 93 8.87 17.26 -12.36
CA ALA A 93 8.19 18.47 -12.83
C ALA A 93 7.83 18.40 -14.32
N THR A 94 8.60 17.66 -15.13
CA THR A 94 8.40 17.54 -16.59
C THR A 94 8.05 16.10 -16.97
N SER A 95 7.28 15.92 -18.05
CA SER A 95 6.95 14.59 -18.57
C SER A 95 8.20 13.81 -19.02
N PRO A 96 8.29 12.48 -18.77
CA PRO A 96 7.37 11.64 -17.98
C PRO A 96 7.46 11.93 -16.47
N ARG A 97 6.29 12.16 -15.83
CA ARG A 97 6.17 12.61 -14.42
C ARG A 97 5.94 11.49 -13.41
N CYS A 98 5.71 10.25 -13.84
CA CYS A 98 5.40 9.13 -12.94
C CYS A 98 6.46 8.05 -13.03
N LEU A 99 6.71 7.36 -11.92
CA LEU A 99 7.62 6.21 -11.85
C LEU A 99 6.79 4.94 -11.66
N GLN A 100 6.85 4.04 -12.64
CA GLN A 100 6.27 2.71 -12.50
C GLN A 100 7.36 1.72 -12.11
N GLU A 101 7.09 0.93 -11.07
CA GLU A 101 8.00 -0.08 -10.55
C GLU A 101 7.30 -1.43 -10.51
N HIS A 102 8.04 -2.50 -10.80
CA HIS A 102 7.55 -3.87 -10.73
C HIS A 102 8.31 -4.61 -9.65
N PHE A 103 7.59 -5.35 -8.84
CA PHE A 103 8.08 -6.13 -7.72
C PHE A 103 7.63 -7.58 -7.84
N VAL A 104 8.50 -8.47 -7.37
CA VAL A 104 8.14 -9.84 -7.04
C VAL A 104 8.18 -9.97 -5.53
N ILE A 105 7.07 -10.41 -4.96
CA ILE A 105 6.94 -10.67 -3.54
C ILE A 105 7.00 -12.18 -3.34
N THR A 106 7.88 -12.64 -2.45
CA THR A 106 7.93 -14.05 -2.06
C THR A 106 7.46 -14.20 -0.62
N ILE A 107 6.48 -15.07 -0.39
CA ILE A 107 5.84 -15.28 0.92
C ILE A 107 6.02 -16.73 1.35
N CYS A 108 6.52 -16.94 2.57
CA CYS A 108 6.58 -18.26 3.19
C CYS A 108 5.19 -18.68 3.68
N SER A 109 4.68 -19.80 3.19
CA SER A 109 3.36 -20.36 3.58
C SER A 109 3.25 -20.82 5.05
N ARG A 110 4.35 -20.85 5.80
CA ARG A 110 4.40 -21.29 7.21
C ARG A 110 4.81 -20.21 8.20
N CYS A 111 5.50 -19.17 7.74
CA CYS A 111 6.28 -18.29 8.59
C CYS A 111 5.71 -16.87 8.69
N ASP A 112 4.75 -16.52 7.82
CA ASP A 112 4.27 -15.15 7.58
C ASP A 112 5.38 -14.14 7.22
N GLU A 113 6.58 -14.64 6.90
CA GLU A 113 7.72 -13.87 6.39
C GLU A 113 7.52 -13.61 4.90
N SER A 114 7.74 -12.36 4.51
CA SER A 114 7.66 -11.91 3.12
C SER A 114 8.91 -11.16 2.71
N THR A 115 9.26 -11.28 1.43
CA THR A 115 10.28 -10.47 0.79
C THR A 115 9.72 -9.72 -0.37
N VAL A 116 10.24 -8.52 -0.60
CA VAL A 116 9.91 -7.71 -1.76
C VAL A 116 11.18 -7.45 -2.54
N GLN A 117 11.19 -7.84 -3.81
CA GLN A 117 12.30 -7.57 -4.72
C GLN A 117 11.80 -6.78 -5.92
N ARG A 118 12.41 -5.62 -6.19
CA ARG A 118 12.14 -4.87 -7.42
C ARG A 118 12.78 -5.59 -8.61
N THR A 119 11.99 -5.86 -9.64
CA THR A 119 12.44 -6.54 -10.87
C THR A 119 12.69 -5.55 -12.00
N SER A 120 11.93 -4.47 -12.09
CA SER A 120 12.13 -3.43 -13.10
C SER A 120 11.51 -2.10 -12.68
N TYR A 121 11.89 -1.03 -13.37
CA TYR A 121 11.28 0.29 -13.22
C TYR A 121 11.37 1.07 -14.54
N TYR A 122 10.43 1.97 -14.78
CA TYR A 122 10.46 2.91 -15.91
C TYR A 122 9.59 4.13 -15.63
N TYR A 123 9.92 5.26 -16.26
CA TYR A 123 9.12 6.47 -16.16
C TYR A 123 7.99 6.44 -17.19
N ILE A 124 6.78 6.85 -16.78
CA ILE A 124 5.59 6.91 -17.64
C ILE A 124 4.95 8.30 -17.60
N THR A 125 4.23 8.63 -18.68
CA THR A 125 3.35 9.79 -18.73
C THR A 125 1.98 9.39 -18.19
N CYS A 126 1.67 9.82 -16.96
CA CYS A 126 0.39 9.51 -16.31
C CYS A 126 -0.28 10.71 -15.60
N CYS A 127 0.48 11.78 -15.35
CA CYS A 127 -0.03 13.04 -14.80
C CYS A 127 0.05 14.14 -15.87
N PRO A 128 -0.91 15.09 -15.91
CA PRO A 128 -0.82 16.27 -16.76
C PRO A 128 0.39 17.14 -16.37
N GLU A 129 0.89 17.95 -17.31
CA GLU A 129 1.81 19.04 -17.00
C GLU A 129 1.01 20.19 -16.37
N ASP A 130 1.55 20.79 -15.30
CA ASP A 130 0.91 21.91 -14.59
C ASP A 130 0.98 23.21 -15.41
#